data_AF-A0A925WPT0-F1
#
_entry.id   AF-A0A925WPT0-F1
#
_cell.length_a   1.000
_cell.length_b   1.000
_cell.length_c   1.000
_cell.angle_alpha   90.00
_cell.angle_beta   90.00
_cell.angle_gamma   90.00
#
_symmetry.space_group_name_H-M   'P 1'
#
loop_
_entity.id
_entity.type
_entity.pdbx_description
1 polymer ?
#
loop_
_entity_poly.entity_id
_entity_poly.type
_entity_poly.pdbx_seq_one_letter_code
_entity_poly.pdbx_strand_id
1 'polypeptide(L)'
;MNRILLVARREYMTNVRRPAFIFAAFGVPIMMVVIFGVIFLASTANQITDLHEFGSVGMVDNSSSAVLAPGRIPEGYADLFIAYPDADAARAALDATQIAAYFELPANYMVTGRVLIYTNSDTPDLLTSTVEELLLLNLTAAETLPVPLERIQNGANLTIRDAESGREVSEGGVFITLFFPIIFAFILIMSAVTTSGFLMQGLVEERTTRIIEILVTSITPMQLLTGKIIGLSFLGLTQVVALLAAIGGGLAVAGSLDFLQGVVLPLDLIMLSMVYYLLAYYLLAALLVGISVLTNSEQESRQISG
;
A
#
# COMPACT_ATOMS: atom_id res chain seq x y z
N MET A 1 30.67 -21.18 -31.80
CA MET A 1 29.77 -20.39 -30.92
C MET A 1 28.41 -21.08 -30.88
N ASN A 2 27.86 -21.34 -29.69
CA ASN A 2 26.57 -22.03 -29.56
C ASN A 2 25.46 -21.19 -30.19
N ARG A 3 24.81 -21.70 -31.25
CA ARG A 3 23.76 -21.00 -32.00
C ARG A 3 22.59 -20.56 -31.09
N ILE A 4 22.29 -21.36 -30.07
CA ILE A 4 21.28 -21.07 -29.02
C ILE A 4 21.60 -19.78 -28.27
N LEU A 5 22.86 -19.57 -27.86
CA LEU A 5 23.28 -18.40 -27.09
C LEU A 5 23.19 -17.11 -27.92
N LEU A 6 23.49 -17.21 -29.23
CA LEU A 6 23.36 -16.10 -30.16
C LEU A 6 21.90 -15.64 -30.29
N VAL A 7 20.98 -16.60 -30.42
CA VAL A 7 19.54 -16.31 -30.43
C VAL A 7 19.11 -15.68 -29.11
N ALA A 8 19.49 -16.28 -27.97
CA ALA A 8 19.14 -15.76 -26.65
C ALA A 8 19.60 -14.31 -26.44
N ARG A 9 20.85 -14.00 -26.80
CA ARG A 9 21.39 -12.64 -26.71
C ARG A 9 20.63 -11.66 -27.61
N ARG A 10 20.31 -12.05 -28.84
CA ARG A 10 19.55 -11.20 -29.77
C ARG A 10 18.15 -10.91 -29.24
N GLU A 11 17.46 -11.93 -28.74
CA GLU A 11 16.13 -11.78 -28.17
C GLU A 11 16.13 -10.89 -26.93
N TYR A 12 17.06 -11.12 -26.02
CA TYR A 12 17.25 -10.24 -24.86
C TYR A 12 17.48 -8.78 -25.26
N MET A 13 18.48 -8.53 -26.12
CA MET A 13 18.85 -7.16 -26.50
C MET A 13 17.78 -6.43 -27.31
N THR A 14 17.01 -7.16 -28.12
CA THR A 14 15.89 -6.59 -28.87
C THR A 14 14.77 -6.17 -27.93
N ASN A 15 14.43 -7.03 -26.97
CA ASN A 15 13.27 -6.82 -26.10
C ASN A 15 13.56 -5.91 -24.89
N VAL A 16 14.78 -5.88 -24.34
CA VAL A 16 15.15 -5.00 -23.21
C VAL A 16 15.07 -3.51 -23.57
N ARG A 17 15.13 -3.19 -24.87
CA ARG A 17 15.01 -1.83 -25.40
C ARG A 17 13.60 -1.51 -25.89
N ARG A 18 12.64 -2.46 -25.82
CA ARG A 18 11.26 -2.19 -26.21
C ARG A 18 10.64 -1.20 -25.22
N PRO A 19 9.90 -0.18 -25.70
CA PRO A 19 9.26 0.79 -24.81
C PRO A 19 8.27 0.11 -23.85
N ALA A 20 7.55 -0.92 -24.32
CA ALA A 20 6.67 -1.73 -23.50
C ALA A 20 7.40 -2.42 -22.34
N PHE A 21 8.62 -2.93 -22.57
CA PHE A 21 9.43 -3.53 -21.51
C PHE A 21 9.89 -2.49 -20.50
N ILE A 22 10.42 -1.35 -20.97
CA ILE A 22 10.89 -0.26 -20.09
C ILE A 22 9.73 0.27 -19.23
N PHE A 23 8.54 0.44 -19.81
CA PHE A 23 7.34 0.85 -19.09
C PHE A 23 6.91 -0.21 -18.06
N ALA A 24 6.89 -1.50 -18.43
CA ALA A 24 6.53 -2.56 -17.50
C ALA A 24 7.56 -2.73 -16.36
N ALA A 25 8.85 -2.53 -16.63
CA ALA A 25 9.93 -2.72 -15.67
C ALA A 25 10.12 -1.53 -14.72
N PHE A 26 9.95 -0.30 -15.20
CA PHE A 26 10.18 0.91 -14.41
C PHE A 26 8.91 1.74 -14.24
N GLY A 27 8.10 1.88 -15.29
CA GLY A 27 6.88 2.66 -15.26
C GLY A 27 5.85 2.16 -14.25
N VAL A 28 5.54 0.85 -14.25
CA VAL A 28 4.55 0.29 -13.31
C VAL A 28 4.96 0.47 -11.85
N PRO A 29 6.20 0.11 -11.42
CA PRO A 29 6.63 0.33 -10.03
C PRO A 29 6.63 1.81 -9.63
N ILE A 30 7.10 2.70 -10.52
CA ILE A 30 7.09 4.15 -10.27
C ILE A 30 5.65 4.64 -10.11
N MET A 31 4.73 4.22 -10.99
CA MET A 31 3.32 4.57 -10.88
C MET A 31 2.71 4.10 -9.57
N MET A 32 3.02 2.88 -9.11
CA MET A 32 2.56 2.41 -7.81
C MET A 32 3.11 3.27 -6.67
N VAL A 33 4.41 3.59 -6.67
CA VAL A 33 5.01 4.47 -5.65
C VAL A 33 4.37 5.85 -5.67
N VAL A 34 4.08 6.41 -6.85
CA VAL A 34 3.40 7.70 -6.97
C VAL A 34 1.96 7.61 -6.46
N ILE A 35 1.21 6.57 -6.82
CA ILE A 35 -0.18 6.38 -6.36
C ILE A 35 -0.21 6.22 -4.84
N PHE A 36 0.62 5.35 -4.26
CA PHE A 36 0.71 5.19 -2.81
C PHE A 36 1.22 6.46 -2.12
N GLY A 37 2.18 7.16 -2.72
CA GLY A 37 2.70 8.43 -2.21
C GLY A 37 1.62 9.52 -2.21
N VAL A 38 0.79 9.61 -3.25
CA VAL A 38 -0.34 10.53 -3.31
C VAL A 38 -1.42 10.15 -2.31
N ILE A 39 -1.77 8.86 -2.19
CA ILE A 39 -2.74 8.40 -1.19
C ILE A 39 -2.23 8.72 0.23
N PHE A 40 -0.95 8.47 0.51
CA PHE A 40 -0.32 8.80 1.78
C PHE A 40 -0.31 10.31 2.04
N LEU A 41 0.12 11.12 1.07
CA LEU A 41 0.11 12.58 1.18
C LEU A 41 -1.30 13.14 1.35
N ALA A 42 -2.30 12.60 0.64
CA ALA A 42 -3.69 12.99 0.80
C ALA A 42 -4.23 12.60 2.18
N SER A 43 -3.85 11.42 2.69
CA SER A 43 -4.19 10.97 4.04
C SER A 43 -3.59 11.89 5.11
N THR A 44 -2.36 12.37 4.93
CA THR A 44 -1.73 13.33 5.85
C THR A 44 -2.26 14.75 5.66
N ALA A 45 -2.51 15.19 4.43
CA ALA A 45 -2.96 16.55 4.13
C ALA A 45 -4.40 16.82 4.58
N ASN A 46 -5.23 15.78 4.66
CA ASN A 46 -6.61 15.88 5.14
C ASN A 46 -6.73 15.74 6.67
N GLN A 47 -5.63 15.55 7.40
CA GLN A 47 -5.68 15.63 8.85
C GLN A 47 -5.76 17.09 9.27
N ILE A 48 -6.85 17.45 9.94
CA ILE A 48 -6.92 18.73 10.66
C ILE A 48 -5.87 18.68 11.76
N THR A 49 -4.79 19.45 11.57
CA THR A 49 -3.65 19.52 12.51
C THR A 49 -3.88 20.55 13.61
N ASP A 50 -4.85 21.44 13.42
CA ASP A 50 -5.26 22.44 14.40
C ASP A 50 -6.78 22.41 14.56
N LEU A 51 -7.25 22.09 15.77
CA LEU A 51 -8.68 21.99 16.07
C LEU A 51 -9.41 23.33 15.89
N HIS A 52 -8.67 24.46 15.90
CA HIS A 52 -9.23 25.79 15.61
C HIS A 52 -9.78 25.90 14.17
N GLU A 53 -9.25 25.13 13.21
CA GLU A 53 -9.75 25.09 11.84
C GLU A 53 -11.06 24.29 11.72
N PHE A 54 -11.30 23.37 12.65
CA PHE A 54 -12.54 22.59 12.70
C PHE A 54 -13.71 23.44 13.20
N GLY A 55 -13.45 24.34 14.16
CA GLY A 55 -14.45 25.23 14.75
C GLY A 55 -14.85 24.84 16.16
N SER A 56 -15.77 25.60 16.75
CA SER A 56 -16.24 25.39 18.12
C SER A 56 -17.00 24.07 18.30
N VAL A 57 -16.86 23.48 19.48
CA VAL A 57 -17.42 22.18 19.85
C VAL A 57 -18.35 22.34 21.05
N GLY A 58 -19.61 21.92 20.90
CA GLY A 58 -20.58 21.90 21.98
C GLY A 58 -20.33 20.76 22.96
N MET A 59 -20.52 21.03 24.26
CA MET A 59 -20.43 20.04 25.33
C MET A 59 -21.79 19.90 26.01
N VAL A 60 -22.32 18.69 26.07
CA VAL A 60 -23.59 18.38 26.77
C VAL A 60 -23.33 17.30 27.81
N ASP A 61 -23.60 17.62 29.07
CA ASP A 61 -23.47 16.68 30.17
C ASP A 61 -24.83 16.27 30.72
N ASN A 62 -25.34 15.13 30.23
CA ASN A 62 -26.52 14.47 30.77
C ASN A 62 -26.13 13.35 31.75
N SER A 63 -24.85 13.26 32.15
CA SER A 63 -24.39 12.24 33.08
C SER A 63 -24.96 12.47 34.47
N SER A 64 -25.25 11.38 35.18
CA SER A 64 -25.77 11.44 36.55
C SER A 64 -24.81 12.07 37.57
N SER A 65 -23.55 12.29 37.21
CA SER A 65 -22.50 12.76 38.11
C SER A 65 -21.91 14.13 37.73
N ALA A 66 -22.46 14.81 36.71
CA ALA A 66 -21.96 16.10 36.21
C ALA A 66 -20.43 16.10 36.05
N VAL A 67 -19.96 15.20 35.17
CA VAL A 67 -18.53 14.99 34.88
C VAL A 67 -17.85 16.26 34.37
N LEU A 68 -18.52 17.04 33.52
CA LEU A 68 -17.92 18.21 32.89
C LEU A 68 -17.96 19.41 33.84
N ALA A 69 -16.78 19.88 34.26
CA ALA A 69 -16.65 21.11 35.02
C ALA A 69 -16.21 22.29 34.13
N PRO A 70 -16.83 23.48 34.27
CA PRO A 70 -16.38 24.68 33.57
C PRO A 70 -14.92 25.00 33.89
N GLY A 71 -14.08 25.14 32.85
CA GLY A 71 -12.66 25.52 32.99
C GLY A 71 -11.67 24.36 33.11
N ARG A 72 -12.11 23.11 33.02
CA ARG A 72 -11.23 21.92 32.94
C ARG A 72 -11.16 21.41 31.50
N ILE A 73 -10.60 22.23 30.64
CA ILE A 73 -10.40 21.96 29.21
C ILE A 73 -8.87 21.91 28.99
N PRO A 74 -8.37 21.05 28.08
CA PRO A 74 -6.95 21.03 27.74
C PRO A 74 -6.43 22.42 27.34
N GLU A 75 -5.17 22.72 27.70
CA GLU A 75 -4.55 24.01 27.39
C GLU A 75 -4.54 24.26 25.87
N GLY A 76 -4.95 25.46 25.45
CA GLY A 76 -4.99 25.86 24.03
C GLY A 76 -6.34 25.67 23.32
N TYR A 77 -7.33 25.04 23.96
CA TYR A 77 -8.66 24.81 23.37
C TYR A 77 -9.84 25.35 24.21
N ALA A 78 -9.56 26.12 25.25
CA ALA A 78 -10.58 26.63 26.18
C ALA A 78 -11.67 27.49 25.52
N ASP A 79 -11.35 28.11 24.39
CA ASP A 79 -12.22 28.96 23.58
C ASP A 79 -13.05 28.18 22.54
N LEU A 80 -12.67 26.94 22.23
CA LEU A 80 -13.40 26.08 21.30
C LEU A 80 -14.56 25.34 21.95
N PHE A 81 -14.43 24.97 23.23
CA PHE A 81 -15.44 24.15 23.90
C PHE A 81 -16.51 24.98 24.60
N ILE A 82 -17.77 24.84 24.15
CA ILE A 82 -18.91 25.63 24.64
C ILE A 82 -19.89 24.70 25.35
N ALA A 83 -20.20 24.97 26.61
CA ALA A 83 -21.18 24.19 27.36
C ALA A 83 -22.62 24.54 26.95
N TYR A 84 -23.43 23.52 26.68
CA TYR A 84 -24.85 23.63 26.40
C TYR A 84 -25.68 22.92 27.49
N PRO A 85 -26.89 23.41 27.80
CA PRO A 85 -27.71 22.86 28.86
C PRO A 85 -28.31 21.49 28.52
N ASP A 86 -28.59 21.24 27.24
CA ASP A 86 -29.19 20.00 26.76
C ASP A 86 -28.80 19.73 25.29
N ALA A 87 -29.09 18.51 24.82
CA ALA A 87 -28.76 18.06 23.48
C ALA A 87 -29.57 18.81 22.40
N ASP A 88 -30.79 19.26 22.72
CA ASP A 88 -31.64 19.99 21.76
C ASP A 88 -31.06 21.38 21.46
N ALA A 89 -30.53 22.08 22.47
CA ALA A 89 -29.86 23.36 22.34
C ALA A 89 -28.54 23.25 21.56
N ALA A 90 -27.74 22.22 21.85
CA ALA A 90 -26.51 21.94 21.11
C ALA A 90 -26.81 21.58 19.65
N ARG A 91 -27.85 20.78 19.41
CA ARG A 91 -28.28 20.42 18.06
C ARG A 91 -28.77 21.62 17.26
N ALA A 92 -29.57 22.50 17.87
CA ALA A 92 -30.00 23.73 17.22
C ALA A 92 -28.82 24.64 16.84
N ALA A 93 -27.77 24.70 17.67
CA ALA A 93 -26.54 25.43 17.35
C ALA A 93 -25.73 24.78 16.21
N LEU A 94 -25.69 23.45 16.15
CA LEU A 94 -25.06 22.69 15.06
C LEU A 94 -25.81 22.92 13.73
N ASP A 95 -27.14 22.85 13.75
CA ASP A 95 -27.99 23.10 12.58
C ASP A 95 -27.88 24.56 12.09
N ALA A 96 -27.67 25.50 13.02
CA ALA A 96 -27.40 26.90 12.73
C ALA A 96 -25.93 27.18 12.33
N THR A 97 -25.08 26.15 12.22
CA THR A 97 -23.64 26.27 11.90
C THR A 97 -22.84 27.17 12.86
N GLN A 98 -23.30 27.31 14.10
CA GLN A 98 -22.61 28.07 15.16
C GLN A 98 -21.51 27.26 15.84
N ILE A 99 -21.62 25.93 15.77
CA ILE A 99 -20.64 24.95 16.22
C ILE A 99 -20.44 23.92 15.10
N ALA A 100 -19.26 23.33 15.05
CA ALA A 100 -18.89 22.31 14.05
C ALA A 100 -19.29 20.88 14.48
N ALA A 101 -19.30 20.64 15.80
CA ALA A 101 -19.73 19.39 16.39
C ALA A 101 -20.26 19.64 17.81
N TYR A 102 -20.97 18.67 18.37
CA TYR A 102 -21.15 18.57 19.81
C TYR A 102 -20.98 17.13 20.28
N PHE A 103 -20.58 16.96 21.54
CA PHE A 103 -20.60 15.65 22.18
C PHE A 103 -21.56 15.63 23.38
N GLU A 104 -22.20 14.49 23.55
CA GLU A 104 -23.13 14.21 24.64
C GLU A 104 -22.62 13.06 25.50
N LEU A 105 -22.64 13.28 26.82
CA LEU A 105 -22.43 12.26 27.85
C LEU A 105 -23.78 11.74 28.34
N PRO A 106 -24.17 10.50 28.03
CA PRO A 106 -25.43 9.93 28.48
C PRO A 106 -25.44 9.70 30.00
N ALA A 107 -26.63 9.57 30.60
CA ALA A 107 -26.82 9.33 32.03
C ALA A 107 -26.01 8.13 32.60
N ASN A 108 -25.80 7.10 31.78
CA ASN A 108 -25.08 5.88 32.09
C ASN A 108 -23.60 5.87 31.62
N TYR A 109 -23.03 7.03 31.30
CA TYR A 109 -21.63 7.17 30.89
C TYR A 109 -20.66 6.48 31.87
N MET A 110 -20.86 6.66 33.18
CA MET A 110 -20.02 6.04 34.24
C MET A 110 -19.96 4.51 34.20
N VAL A 111 -20.96 3.86 33.59
CA VAL A 111 -21.03 2.40 33.49
C VAL A 111 -20.61 1.92 32.09
N THR A 112 -20.92 2.70 31.06
CA THR A 112 -20.76 2.28 29.66
C THR A 112 -19.53 2.86 28.96
N GLY A 113 -18.98 3.95 29.48
CA GLY A 113 -17.89 4.72 28.86
C GLY A 113 -18.26 5.37 27.52
N ARG A 114 -19.54 5.36 27.13
CA ARG A 114 -19.97 5.80 25.79
C ARG A 114 -20.14 7.31 25.70
N VAL A 115 -19.49 7.93 24.73
CA VAL A 115 -19.67 9.34 24.35
C VAL A 115 -20.31 9.38 22.96
N LEU A 116 -21.30 10.25 22.76
CA LEU A 116 -21.98 10.41 21.48
C LEU A 116 -21.49 11.71 20.83
N ILE A 117 -20.85 11.64 19.68
CA ILE A 117 -20.40 12.82 18.92
C ILE A 117 -21.33 13.01 17.73
N TYR A 118 -21.80 14.23 17.54
CA TYR A 118 -22.67 14.65 16.45
C TYR A 118 -21.99 15.77 15.66
N THR A 119 -21.83 15.58 14.35
CA THR A 119 -21.23 16.56 13.44
C THR A 119 -21.84 16.44 12.05
N ASN A 120 -21.75 17.52 11.26
CA ASN A 120 -22.19 17.59 9.87
C ASN A 120 -21.02 17.42 8.87
N SER A 121 -19.81 17.20 9.36
CA SER A 121 -18.58 17.03 8.57
C SER A 121 -17.80 15.79 9.03
N ASP A 122 -16.73 15.44 8.31
CA ASP A 122 -15.80 14.42 8.78
C ASP A 122 -15.24 14.81 10.16
N THR A 123 -15.19 13.85 11.07
CA THR A 123 -14.70 14.07 12.44
C THR A 123 -13.18 13.94 12.45
N PRO A 124 -12.42 14.98 12.86
CA PRO A 124 -10.98 14.88 12.97
C PRO A 124 -10.56 13.95 14.10
N ASP A 125 -9.49 13.17 13.90
CA ASP A 125 -8.86 12.37 14.96
C ASP A 125 -8.37 13.26 16.12
N LEU A 126 -8.04 14.52 15.84
CA LEU A 126 -7.68 15.51 16.85
C LEU A 126 -8.85 15.86 17.77
N LEU A 127 -10.10 15.87 17.27
CA LEU A 127 -11.28 16.14 18.09
C LEU A 127 -11.51 15.01 19.08
N THR A 128 -11.47 13.76 18.62
CA THR A 128 -11.72 12.58 19.45
C THR A 128 -10.68 12.47 20.56
N SER A 129 -9.39 12.60 20.22
CA SER A 129 -8.29 12.62 21.20
C SER A 129 -8.40 13.77 22.21
N THR A 130 -8.79 14.98 21.76
CA THR A 130 -9.00 16.12 22.68
C THR A 130 -10.18 15.90 23.62
N VAL A 131 -11.29 15.31 23.13
CA VAL A 131 -12.45 14.97 23.98
C VAL A 131 -12.08 13.89 24.99
N GLU A 132 -11.34 12.85 24.59
CA GLU A 132 -10.83 11.83 25.51
C GLU A 132 -9.93 12.43 26.60
N GLU A 133 -9.02 13.32 26.23
CA GLU A 133 -8.16 14.04 27.18
C GLU A 133 -8.98 14.88 28.16
N LEU A 134 -9.95 15.63 27.64
CA LEU A 134 -10.87 16.46 28.44
C LEU A 134 -11.63 15.61 29.46
N LEU A 135 -12.18 14.47 29.03
CA LEU A 135 -12.90 13.57 29.92
C LEU A 135 -11.98 12.97 30.98
N LEU A 136 -10.77 12.57 30.61
CA LEU A 136 -9.81 12.06 31.57
C LEU A 136 -9.40 13.11 32.61
N LEU A 137 -9.14 14.35 32.19
CA LEU A 137 -8.87 15.47 33.10
C LEU A 137 -10.02 15.69 34.08
N ASN A 138 -11.26 15.65 33.59
CA ASN A 138 -12.44 15.86 34.42
C ASN A 138 -12.70 14.71 35.41
N LEU A 139 -12.50 13.46 34.98
CA LEU A 139 -12.69 12.27 35.82
C LEU A 139 -11.61 12.12 36.89
N THR A 140 -10.37 12.48 36.58
CA THR A 140 -9.23 12.32 37.50
C THR A 140 -9.09 13.50 38.47
N ALA A 141 -9.74 14.63 38.22
CA ALA A 141 -9.59 15.84 39.02
C ALA A 141 -10.09 15.75 40.47
N ALA A 142 -10.88 14.72 40.82
CA ALA A 142 -11.34 14.47 42.19
C ALA A 142 -10.39 13.58 43.01
N GLU A 143 -9.45 12.87 42.38
CA GLU A 143 -8.59 11.89 43.03
C GLU A 143 -7.10 12.17 42.82
N THR A 144 -6.32 12.03 43.89
CA THR A 144 -4.85 12.02 43.78
C THR A 144 -4.42 10.62 43.34
N LEU A 145 -4.26 10.45 42.04
CA LEU A 145 -3.83 9.17 41.48
C LEU A 145 -2.32 8.93 41.73
N PRO A 146 -1.91 7.71 42.09
CA PRO A 146 -0.50 7.37 42.31
C PRO A 146 0.30 7.21 41.01
N VAL A 147 -0.32 7.46 39.85
CA VAL A 147 0.26 7.28 38.51
C VAL A 147 0.14 8.61 37.76
N PRO A 148 1.18 9.04 36.99
CA PRO A 148 1.09 10.24 36.18
C PRO A 148 -0.09 10.17 35.19
N LEU A 149 -0.81 11.28 35.04
CA LEU A 149 -1.95 11.38 34.10
C LEU A 149 -1.55 10.96 32.68
N GLU A 150 -0.34 11.35 32.25
CA GLU A 150 0.23 10.99 30.95
C GLU A 150 0.32 9.47 30.73
N ARG A 151 0.55 8.69 31.79
CA ARG A 151 0.59 7.22 31.70
C ARG A 151 -0.79 6.58 31.63
N ILE A 152 -1.81 7.27 32.10
CA ILE A 152 -3.21 6.86 32.00
C ILE A 152 -3.75 7.24 30.61
N GLN A 153 -3.37 8.41 30.09
CA GLN A 153 -3.70 8.88 28.73
C GLN A 153 -3.06 8.00 27.66
N ASN A 154 -1.74 7.85 27.69
CA ASN A 154 -1.00 7.18 26.61
C ASN A 154 -1.01 5.65 26.69
N GLY A 155 -1.85 5.08 27.58
CA GLY A 155 -2.02 3.64 27.73
C GLY A 155 -0.69 2.89 27.85
N ALA A 156 -0.62 1.68 27.30
CA ALA A 156 0.64 0.96 27.14
C ALA A 156 1.23 1.23 25.75
N ASN A 157 2.49 1.66 25.68
CA ASN A 157 3.23 1.69 24.42
C ASN A 157 3.69 0.27 24.10
N LEU A 158 2.94 -0.41 23.23
CA LEU A 158 3.18 -1.80 22.86
C LEU A 158 4.21 -1.86 21.73
N THR A 159 5.41 -2.31 22.05
CA THR A 159 6.41 -2.62 21.03
C THR A 159 6.20 -4.04 20.53
N ILE A 160 5.80 -4.20 19.28
CA ILE A 160 5.65 -5.52 18.65
C ILE A 160 7.02 -6.01 18.23
N ARG A 161 7.39 -7.21 18.67
CA ARG A 161 8.61 -7.89 18.23
C ARG A 161 8.25 -9.18 17.51
N ASP A 162 8.92 -9.41 16.39
CA ASP A 162 8.82 -10.66 15.65
C ASP A 162 9.33 -11.81 16.53
N ALA A 163 8.54 -12.88 16.65
CA ALA A 163 8.81 -13.97 17.60
C ALA A 163 10.02 -14.83 17.20
N GLU A 164 10.38 -14.85 15.92
CA GLU A 164 11.46 -15.69 15.38
C GLU A 164 12.78 -14.91 15.30
N SER A 165 12.74 -13.64 14.88
CA SER A 165 13.91 -12.78 14.70
C SER A 165 14.17 -11.81 15.86
N GLY A 166 13.21 -11.62 16.77
CA GLY A 166 13.30 -10.71 17.91
C GLY A 166 13.34 -9.21 17.55
N ARG A 167 13.17 -8.86 16.26
CA ARG A 167 13.24 -7.48 15.79
C ARG A 167 11.95 -6.72 16.09
N GLU A 168 12.09 -5.44 16.40
CA GLU A 168 10.94 -4.54 16.52
C GLU A 168 10.29 -4.31 15.15
N VAL A 169 8.99 -4.50 15.10
CA VAL A 169 8.15 -4.29 13.92
C VAL A 169 7.31 -3.06 14.21
N SER A 170 7.55 -1.98 13.47
CA SER A 170 6.70 -0.79 13.52
C SER A 170 5.31 -1.11 12.94
N GLU A 171 4.30 -0.30 13.25
CA GLU A 171 2.95 -0.46 12.68
C GLU A 171 2.99 -0.44 11.14
N GLY A 172 3.82 0.42 10.55
CA GLY A 172 4.09 0.42 9.11
C GLY A 172 4.84 -0.82 8.62
N GLY A 173 5.73 -1.38 9.44
CA GLY A 173 6.38 -2.67 9.21
C GLY A 173 5.38 -3.83 9.11
N VAL A 174 4.30 -3.82 9.90
CA VAL A 174 3.21 -4.83 9.81
C VAL A 174 2.48 -4.72 8.47
N PHE A 175 2.09 -3.50 8.08
CA PHE A 175 1.43 -3.27 6.79
C PHE A 175 2.30 -3.75 5.63
N ILE A 176 3.59 -3.41 5.64
CA ILE A 176 4.52 -3.82 4.58
C ILE A 176 4.72 -5.33 4.60
N THR A 177 4.90 -5.95 5.76
CA THR A 177 5.08 -7.41 5.84
C THR A 177 3.86 -8.18 5.30
N LEU A 178 2.65 -7.65 5.51
CA LEU A 178 1.42 -8.26 5.02
C LEU A 178 1.19 -8.06 3.52
N PHE A 179 1.37 -6.83 3.01
CA PHE A 179 1.03 -6.47 1.62
C PHE A 179 2.19 -6.67 0.65
N PHE A 180 3.44 -6.63 1.11
CA PHE A 180 4.61 -6.78 0.27
C PHE A 180 4.61 -8.08 -0.55
N PRO A 181 4.35 -9.27 0.02
CA PRO A 181 4.31 -10.51 -0.74
C PRO A 181 3.23 -10.49 -1.84
N ILE A 182 2.08 -9.85 -1.59
CA ILE A 182 0.97 -9.75 -2.54
C ILE A 182 1.36 -8.85 -3.72
N ILE A 183 1.86 -7.65 -3.42
CA ILE A 183 2.31 -6.69 -4.45
C ILE A 183 3.44 -7.30 -5.27
N PHE A 184 4.39 -7.95 -4.61
CA PHE A 184 5.50 -8.60 -5.26
C PHE A 184 5.06 -9.76 -6.15
N ALA A 185 4.18 -10.64 -5.68
CA ALA A 185 3.61 -11.73 -6.48
C ALA A 185 2.85 -11.21 -7.71
N PHE A 186 2.05 -10.15 -7.54
CA PHE A 186 1.33 -9.50 -8.64
C PHE A 186 2.31 -9.01 -9.72
N ILE A 187 3.40 -8.36 -9.34
CA ILE A 187 4.39 -7.86 -10.29
C ILE A 187 5.15 -9.01 -10.98
N LEU A 188 5.45 -10.10 -10.27
CA LEU A 188 6.06 -11.29 -10.88
C LEU A 188 5.16 -11.90 -11.94
N ILE A 189 3.85 -12.03 -11.67
CA ILE A 189 2.88 -12.52 -12.64
C ILE A 189 2.81 -11.58 -13.84
N MET A 190 2.72 -10.27 -13.62
CA MET A 190 2.71 -9.27 -14.69
C MET A 190 3.98 -9.33 -15.55
N SER A 191 5.15 -9.53 -14.94
CA SER A 191 6.42 -9.73 -15.66
C SER A 191 6.40 -11.01 -16.48
N ALA A 192 5.93 -12.12 -15.91
CA ALA A 192 5.82 -13.39 -16.60
C ALA A 192 4.88 -13.29 -17.80
N VAL A 193 3.69 -12.68 -17.63
CA VAL A 193 2.72 -12.44 -18.70
C VAL A 193 3.30 -11.54 -19.80
N THR A 194 3.92 -10.42 -19.44
CA THR A 194 4.54 -9.49 -20.40
C THR A 194 5.61 -10.19 -21.25
N THR A 195 6.51 -10.91 -20.59
CA THR A 195 7.61 -11.64 -21.24
C THR A 195 7.09 -12.76 -22.14
N SER A 196 6.03 -13.45 -21.70
CA SER A 196 5.36 -14.50 -22.48
C SER A 196 4.63 -13.90 -23.69
N GLY A 197 4.08 -12.70 -23.57
CA GLY A 197 3.54 -11.93 -24.70
C GLY A 197 4.59 -11.63 -25.78
N PHE A 198 5.82 -11.27 -25.39
CA PHE A 198 6.92 -11.08 -26.35
C PHE A 198 7.33 -12.38 -27.05
N LEU A 199 7.30 -13.51 -26.34
CA LEU A 199 7.51 -14.83 -26.95
C LEU A 199 6.47 -15.08 -28.04
N MET A 200 5.19 -14.92 -27.72
CA MET A 200 4.09 -15.13 -28.66
C MET A 200 4.20 -14.22 -29.89
N GLN A 201 4.39 -12.92 -29.68
CA GLN A 201 4.56 -11.95 -30.78
C GLN A 201 5.73 -12.34 -31.69
N GLY A 202 6.88 -12.69 -31.11
CA GLY A 202 8.04 -13.10 -31.89
C GLY A 202 7.81 -14.38 -32.71
N LEU A 203 7.04 -15.34 -32.19
CA LEU A 203 6.70 -16.56 -32.92
C LEU A 203 5.74 -16.30 -34.07
N VAL A 204 4.77 -15.41 -33.87
CA VAL A 204 3.83 -15.01 -34.93
C VAL A 204 4.57 -14.23 -36.02
N GLU A 205 5.38 -13.23 -35.65
CA GLU A 205 6.20 -12.44 -36.58
C GLU A 205 7.12 -13.34 -37.42
N GLU A 206 7.82 -14.29 -36.81
CA GLU A 206 8.76 -15.19 -37.50
C GLU A 206 8.08 -16.09 -38.54
N ARG A 207 6.83 -16.50 -38.27
CA ARG A 207 6.03 -17.30 -39.21
C ARG A 207 5.45 -16.45 -40.33
N THR A 208 4.95 -15.24 -40.04
CA THR A 208 4.33 -14.37 -41.06
C THR A 208 5.34 -13.76 -42.02
N THR A 209 6.56 -13.50 -41.59
CA THR A 209 7.57 -12.76 -42.39
C THR A 209 8.50 -13.64 -43.24
N ARG A 210 8.24 -14.95 -43.38
CA ARG A 210 9.16 -15.95 -43.99
C ARG A 210 10.58 -15.99 -43.38
N ILE A 211 10.80 -15.29 -42.26
CA ILE A 211 12.07 -15.30 -41.53
C ILE A 211 12.39 -16.71 -41.05
N ILE A 212 11.36 -17.50 -40.72
CA ILE A 212 11.52 -18.92 -40.35
C ILE A 212 12.13 -19.77 -41.47
N GLU A 213 11.84 -19.52 -42.75
CA GLU A 213 12.40 -20.29 -43.88
C GLU A 213 13.91 -20.08 -44.00
N ILE A 214 14.35 -18.82 -43.81
CA ILE A 214 15.78 -18.47 -43.84
C ILE A 214 16.48 -18.99 -42.57
N LEU A 215 15.87 -18.87 -41.39
CA LEU A 215 16.47 -19.31 -40.14
C LEU A 215 16.60 -20.83 -40.04
N VAL A 216 15.63 -21.59 -40.56
CA VAL A 216 15.64 -23.06 -40.51
C VAL A 216 16.72 -23.68 -41.39
N THR A 217 17.19 -22.98 -42.44
CA THR A 217 18.38 -23.41 -43.21
C THR A 217 19.68 -23.30 -42.40
N SER A 218 19.69 -22.47 -41.36
CA SER A 218 20.87 -22.15 -40.57
C SER A 218 20.83 -22.71 -39.14
N ILE A 219 19.66 -22.89 -38.52
CA ILE A 219 19.51 -23.41 -37.14
C ILE A 219 18.25 -24.27 -37.04
N THR A 220 18.22 -25.27 -36.15
CA THR A 220 17.00 -26.09 -36.01
C THR A 220 15.89 -25.35 -35.26
N PRO A 221 14.59 -25.61 -35.53
CA PRO A 221 13.47 -24.96 -34.83
C PRO A 221 13.55 -25.06 -33.30
N MET A 222 14.00 -26.22 -32.78
CA MET A 222 14.18 -26.42 -31.34
C MET A 222 15.30 -25.54 -30.76
N GLN A 223 16.39 -25.33 -31.50
CA GLN A 223 17.46 -24.41 -31.08
C GLN A 223 16.99 -22.95 -31.07
N LEU A 224 16.13 -22.57 -32.01
CA LEU A 224 15.51 -21.24 -32.07
C LEU A 224 14.61 -20.99 -30.85
N LEU A 225 13.67 -21.91 -30.62
CA LEU A 225 12.73 -21.83 -29.49
C LEU A 225 13.45 -21.82 -28.15
N THR A 226 14.42 -22.73 -27.95
CA THR A 226 15.20 -22.80 -26.71
C THR A 226 15.98 -21.50 -26.49
N GLY A 227 16.59 -20.95 -27.55
CA GLY A 227 17.28 -19.67 -27.47
C GLY A 227 16.34 -18.52 -27.09
N LYS A 228 15.14 -18.47 -27.68
CA LYS A 228 14.14 -17.44 -27.38
C LYS A 228 13.63 -17.53 -25.94
N ILE A 229 13.28 -18.73 -25.47
CA ILE A 229 12.85 -18.98 -24.09
C ILE A 229 13.94 -18.55 -23.09
N ILE A 230 15.21 -18.93 -23.33
CA ILE A 230 16.32 -18.54 -22.44
C ILE A 230 16.52 -17.01 -22.44
N GLY A 231 16.57 -16.38 -23.62
CA GLY A 231 16.79 -14.95 -23.75
C GLY A 231 15.70 -14.12 -23.07
N LEU A 232 14.45 -14.55 -23.23
CA LEU A 232 13.29 -13.93 -22.60
C LEU A 232 13.19 -14.24 -21.10
N SER A 233 13.63 -15.42 -20.64
CA SER A 233 13.75 -15.69 -19.19
C SER A 233 14.68 -14.69 -18.50
N PHE A 234 15.85 -14.41 -19.10
CA PHE A 234 16.76 -13.38 -18.60
C PHE A 234 16.18 -11.97 -18.65
N LEU A 235 15.31 -11.70 -19.62
CA LEU A 235 14.62 -10.42 -19.74
C LEU A 235 13.71 -10.18 -18.54
N GLY A 236 12.84 -11.13 -18.18
CA GLY A 236 11.99 -10.94 -17.02
C GLY A 236 12.74 -11.06 -15.70
N LEU A 237 13.82 -11.86 -15.60
CA LEU A 237 14.72 -11.77 -14.44
C LEU A 237 15.31 -10.36 -14.27
N THR A 238 15.66 -9.68 -15.37
CA THR A 238 16.11 -8.28 -15.33
C THR A 238 15.00 -7.37 -14.80
N GLN A 239 13.75 -7.62 -15.18
CA GLN A 239 12.59 -6.89 -14.67
C GLN A 239 12.41 -7.09 -13.15
N VAL A 240 12.56 -8.31 -12.65
CA VAL A 240 12.51 -8.61 -11.20
C VAL A 240 13.64 -7.90 -10.45
N VAL A 241 14.87 -7.95 -10.97
CA VAL A 241 16.02 -7.27 -10.34
C VAL A 241 15.84 -5.75 -10.36
N ALA A 242 15.35 -5.17 -11.46
CA ALA A 242 15.04 -3.76 -11.55
C ALA A 242 14.00 -3.33 -10.51
N LEU A 243 12.98 -4.14 -10.29
CA LEU A 243 11.98 -3.92 -9.26
C LEU A 243 12.59 -3.96 -7.85
N LEU A 244 13.38 -4.99 -7.54
CA LEU A 244 14.03 -5.11 -6.23
C LEU A 244 14.96 -3.92 -5.96
N ALA A 245 15.66 -3.44 -6.98
CA ALA A 245 16.48 -2.24 -6.89
C ALA A 245 15.64 -0.98 -6.65
N ALA A 246 14.47 -0.85 -7.30
CA ALA A 246 13.56 0.27 -7.09
C ALA A 246 12.98 0.28 -5.67
N ILE A 247 12.57 -0.89 -5.15
CA ILE A 247 12.08 -1.04 -3.78
C ILE A 247 13.20 -0.72 -2.79
N GLY A 248 14.38 -1.33 -2.96
CA GLY A 248 15.52 -1.10 -2.07
C GLY A 248 15.99 0.36 -2.07
N GLY A 249 16.01 1.00 -3.24
CA GLY A 249 16.30 2.43 -3.37
C GLY A 249 15.25 3.32 -2.71
N GLY A 250 13.97 2.98 -2.87
CA GLY A 250 12.86 3.67 -2.21
C GLY A 250 12.96 3.60 -0.69
N LEU A 251 13.22 2.41 -0.14
CA LEU A 251 13.44 2.22 1.29
C LEU A 251 14.67 2.99 1.81
N ALA A 252 15.75 3.08 1.03
CA ALA A 252 16.95 3.81 1.42
C ALA A 252 16.72 5.34 1.50
N VAL A 253 15.94 5.91 0.58
CA VAL A 253 15.58 7.34 0.59
C VAL A 253 14.55 7.64 1.68
N ALA A 254 13.63 6.71 1.92
CA ALA A 254 12.52 6.87 2.84
C ALA A 254 12.80 6.33 4.26
N GLY A 255 14.02 5.91 4.56
CA GLY A 255 14.46 5.50 5.91
C GLY A 255 14.38 6.61 6.98
N SER A 256 14.04 7.84 6.57
CA SER A 256 13.65 8.96 7.44
C SER A 256 12.19 8.92 7.89
N LEU A 257 11.38 7.98 7.39
CA LEU A 257 9.97 7.78 7.75
C LEU A 257 9.84 6.63 8.75
N ASP A 258 9.31 6.90 9.93
CA ASP A 258 9.20 5.93 11.04
C ASP A 258 8.43 4.65 10.65
N PHE A 259 7.50 4.74 9.69
CA PHE A 259 6.69 3.61 9.23
C PHE A 259 7.46 2.60 8.35
N LEU A 260 8.64 2.96 7.80
CA LEU A 260 9.47 2.08 6.96
C LEU A 260 10.65 1.47 7.69
N GLN A 261 10.88 1.90 8.94
CA GLN A 261 11.95 1.35 9.77
C GLN A 261 11.64 -0.13 10.11
N GLY A 262 12.62 -1.01 9.89
CA GLY A 262 12.51 -2.44 10.19
C GLY A 262 12.13 -3.34 9.01
N VAL A 263 11.86 -2.78 7.83
CA VAL A 263 11.59 -3.55 6.60
C VAL A 263 12.90 -4.14 6.08
N VAL A 264 13.01 -5.47 6.12
CA VAL A 264 14.12 -6.22 5.52
C VAL A 264 13.52 -7.22 4.55
N LEU A 265 14.03 -7.22 3.31
CA LEU A 265 13.66 -8.23 2.32
C LEU A 265 14.42 -9.53 2.63
N PRO A 266 13.74 -10.61 3.05
CA PRO A 266 14.42 -11.86 3.29
C PRO A 266 14.96 -12.40 1.97
N LEU A 267 16.26 -12.72 1.94
CA LEU A 267 16.94 -13.27 0.76
C LEU A 267 16.27 -14.57 0.29
N ASP A 268 15.72 -15.36 1.22
CA ASP A 268 15.01 -16.61 0.92
C ASP A 268 13.77 -16.36 0.06
N LEU A 269 13.00 -15.30 0.34
CA LEU A 269 11.83 -14.93 -0.46
C LEU A 269 12.24 -14.48 -1.86
N ILE A 270 13.35 -13.74 -1.97
CA ILE A 270 13.90 -13.32 -3.26
C ILE A 270 14.33 -14.55 -4.08
N MET A 271 15.10 -15.47 -3.49
CA MET A 271 15.53 -16.68 -4.19
C MET A 271 14.33 -17.55 -4.61
N LEU A 272 13.40 -17.79 -3.68
CA LEU A 272 12.18 -18.54 -3.94
C LEU A 272 11.37 -17.92 -5.08
N SER A 273 11.29 -16.59 -5.11
CA SER A 273 10.57 -15.87 -6.16
C SER A 273 11.20 -15.97 -7.54
N MET A 274 12.53 -16.00 -7.63
CA MET A 274 13.22 -16.22 -8.91
C MET A 274 12.90 -17.61 -9.46
N VAL A 275 12.85 -18.62 -8.59
CA VAL A 275 12.46 -19.99 -8.96
C VAL A 275 11.00 -20.04 -9.42
N TYR A 276 10.07 -19.45 -8.65
CA TYR A 276 8.67 -19.39 -9.05
C TYR A 276 8.45 -18.62 -10.35
N TYR A 277 9.17 -17.52 -10.56
CA TYR A 277 9.12 -16.76 -11.79
C TYR A 277 9.52 -17.63 -12.99
N LEU A 278 10.63 -18.35 -12.89
CA LEU A 278 11.07 -19.24 -13.97
C LEU A 278 10.01 -20.31 -14.25
N LEU A 279 9.49 -20.98 -13.23
CA LEU A 279 8.44 -22.00 -13.39
C LEU A 279 7.17 -21.43 -14.03
N ALA A 280 6.70 -20.27 -13.56
CA ALA A 280 5.53 -19.60 -14.12
C ALA A 280 5.76 -19.19 -15.58
N TYR A 281 6.93 -18.63 -15.89
CA TYR A 281 7.29 -18.26 -17.25
C TYR A 281 7.37 -19.48 -18.17
N TYR A 282 7.99 -20.58 -17.75
CA TYR A 282 8.04 -21.82 -18.54
C TYR A 282 6.64 -22.39 -18.81
N LEU A 283 5.76 -22.36 -17.80
CA LEU A 283 4.37 -22.80 -17.94
C LEU A 283 3.63 -21.94 -18.97
N LEU A 284 3.69 -20.61 -18.83
CA LEU A 284 3.04 -19.67 -19.76
C LEU A 284 3.64 -19.77 -21.17
N ALA A 285 4.95 -19.91 -21.28
CA ALA A 285 5.64 -20.09 -22.55
C ALA A 285 5.18 -21.37 -23.26
N ALA A 286 5.09 -22.49 -22.55
CA ALA A 286 4.61 -23.75 -23.12
C ALA A 286 3.16 -23.62 -23.60
N LEU A 287 2.29 -22.97 -22.81
CA LEU A 287 0.90 -22.73 -23.16
C LEU A 287 0.77 -21.84 -24.40
N LEU A 288 1.49 -20.71 -24.46
CA LEU A 288 1.47 -19.80 -25.60
C LEU A 288 2.11 -20.39 -26.85
N VAL A 289 3.17 -21.19 -26.73
CA VAL A 289 3.72 -21.94 -27.87
C VAL A 289 2.66 -22.90 -28.41
N GLY A 290 1.91 -23.58 -27.53
CA GLY A 290 0.78 -24.42 -27.93
C GLY A 290 -0.30 -23.64 -28.67
N ILE A 291 -0.73 -22.50 -28.13
CA ILE A 291 -1.72 -21.62 -28.78
C ILE A 291 -1.18 -21.09 -30.12
N SER A 292 0.10 -20.71 -30.19
CA SER A 292 0.75 -20.23 -31.42
C SER A 292 0.68 -21.25 -32.55
N VAL A 293 0.73 -22.55 -32.26
CA VAL A 293 0.57 -23.61 -33.27
C VAL A 293 -0.87 -23.65 -33.83
N LEU A 294 -1.87 -23.26 -33.02
CA LEU A 294 -3.29 -23.31 -33.39
C LEU A 294 -3.76 -22.04 -34.13
N THR A 295 -3.15 -20.89 -33.88
CA THR A 295 -3.59 -19.59 -34.44
C THR A 295 -2.79 -19.21 -35.69
N ASN A 296 -3.49 -18.80 -36.77
CA ASN A 296 -2.89 -18.44 -38.06
C ASN A 296 -2.83 -16.92 -38.34
N SER A 297 -3.26 -16.03 -37.43
CA SER A 297 -3.21 -14.57 -37.67
C SER A 297 -2.80 -13.75 -36.44
N GLU A 298 -2.11 -12.62 -36.69
CA GLU A 298 -1.74 -11.61 -35.68
C GLU A 298 -2.96 -11.02 -34.94
N GLN A 299 -4.15 -11.06 -35.54
CA GLN A 299 -5.37 -10.46 -34.97
C GLN A 299 -6.00 -11.33 -33.87
N GLU A 300 -6.02 -12.65 -34.01
CA GLU A 300 -6.55 -13.55 -32.97
C GLU A 300 -5.59 -13.66 -31.77
N SER A 301 -4.27 -13.62 -32.00
CA SER A 301 -3.28 -13.72 -30.94
C SER A 301 -3.29 -12.53 -29.98
N ARG A 302 -3.58 -11.31 -30.44
CA ARG A 302 -3.68 -10.11 -29.58
C ARG A 302 -4.97 -10.08 -28.77
N GLN A 303 -6.03 -10.74 -29.24
CA GLN A 303 -7.33 -10.78 -28.58
C GLN A 303 -7.41 -11.86 -27.49
N ILE A 304 -6.54 -12.88 -27.56
CA ILE A 304 -6.47 -13.99 -26.60
C ILE A 304 -5.35 -13.76 -25.55
N SER A 305 -4.35 -12.91 -25.84
CA SER A 305 -3.26 -12.58 -24.90
C SER A 305 -3.48 -11.28 -24.08
N GLY A 306 -4.63 -10.64 -24.23
CA GLY A 306 -5.01 -9.41 -23.53
C GLY A 306 -5.67 -9.68 -22.19
#